data_AF-A0A060C0K0-F1
#
_entry.id   AF-A0A060C0K0-F1
#
_cell.length_a   1.000
_cell.length_b   1.000
_cell.length_c   1.000
_cell.angle_alpha   90.00
_cell.angle_beta   90.00
_cell.angle_gamma   90.00
#
_symmetry.space_group_name_H-M   'P 1'
#
loop_
_entity.id
_entity.type
_entity.pdbx_description
1 polymer ?
#
loop_
_entity_poly.entity_id
_entity_poly.type
_entity_poly.pdbx_seq_one_letter_code
_entity_poly.pdbx_strand_id
1 'polypeptide(L)'
;EGEVIPAELAHLDSAHDDRLGPYRREELRGALAELGVTHEVLGADEATGRLSRWRDSGMAGTATAANPAAYVNADLTEAAALVADVIRRLRPRAVVTYDAEGGYRHPDHIQTHRVTAAAVASLPVDERPPLYCRAGAAQLGARGPPVAGRPPPR
;
A
#
# COMPACT_ATOMS: atom_id res chain seq x y z
N GLU A 1 -12.78 1.05 -7.67
CA GLU A 1 -12.16 1.49 -8.94
C GLU A 1 -11.18 0.43 -9.44
N GLY A 2 -10.81 0.53 -10.71
CA GLY A 2 -9.83 -0.35 -11.34
C GLY A 2 -10.28 -0.81 -12.72
N GLU A 3 -9.32 -0.99 -13.63
CA GLU A 3 -9.55 -1.64 -14.91
C GLU A 3 -9.87 -3.12 -14.71
N VAL A 4 -10.87 -3.63 -15.44
CA VAL A 4 -11.21 -5.05 -15.50
C VAL A 4 -10.86 -5.57 -16.89
N ILE A 5 -9.83 -6.40 -16.97
CA ILE A 5 -9.32 -6.93 -18.25
C ILE A 5 -10.16 -8.10 -18.77
N PRO A 6 -10.53 -9.12 -17.96
CA PRO A 6 -11.35 -10.23 -18.43
C PRO A 6 -12.79 -9.77 -18.74
N ALA A 7 -13.25 -10.03 -19.96
CA ALA A 7 -14.56 -9.55 -20.43
C ALA A 7 -15.71 -10.11 -19.60
N GLU A 8 -15.59 -11.36 -19.14
CA GLU A 8 -16.56 -12.03 -18.29
C GLU A 8 -16.72 -11.37 -16.92
N LEU A 9 -15.73 -10.59 -16.46
CA LEU A 9 -15.76 -9.88 -15.19
C LEU A 9 -16.08 -8.39 -15.33
N ALA A 10 -16.24 -7.86 -16.55
CA ALA A 10 -16.42 -6.42 -16.79
C ALA A 10 -17.58 -5.80 -15.99
N HIS A 11 -18.63 -6.58 -15.73
CA HIS A 11 -19.78 -6.18 -14.91
C HIS A 11 -19.42 -5.79 -13.46
N LEU A 12 -18.24 -6.18 -12.96
CA LEU A 12 -17.81 -5.88 -11.59
C LEU A 12 -17.29 -4.45 -11.41
N ASP A 13 -16.98 -3.73 -12.49
CA ASP A 13 -16.39 -2.40 -12.40
C ASP A 13 -17.30 -1.39 -11.66
N SER A 14 -16.76 -0.19 -11.41
CA SER A 14 -17.46 0.87 -10.67
C SER A 14 -18.63 1.51 -11.42
N ALA A 15 -18.71 1.34 -12.74
CA ALA A 15 -19.80 1.87 -13.56
C ALA A 15 -20.99 0.90 -13.65
N HIS A 16 -20.81 -0.36 -13.28
CA HIS A 16 -21.82 -1.41 -13.34
C HIS A 16 -22.25 -1.87 -11.94
N ASP A 17 -21.73 -3.00 -11.44
CA ASP A 17 -22.15 -3.57 -10.17
C ASP A 17 -21.42 -2.95 -8.96
N ASP A 18 -20.29 -2.27 -9.19
CA ASP A 18 -19.38 -1.75 -8.16
C ASP A 18 -18.92 -2.81 -7.15
N ARG A 19 -18.67 -4.03 -7.64
CA ARG A 19 -18.30 -5.21 -6.83
C ARG A 19 -16.86 -5.67 -7.02
N LEU A 20 -16.05 -4.91 -7.76
CA LEU A 20 -14.65 -5.23 -8.01
C LEU A 20 -13.81 -5.29 -6.72
N GLY A 21 -14.06 -4.40 -5.75
CA GLY A 21 -13.32 -4.37 -4.49
C GLY A 21 -13.40 -5.68 -3.70
N PRO A 22 -14.61 -6.17 -3.36
CA PRO A 22 -14.80 -7.49 -2.75
C PRO A 22 -14.20 -8.65 -3.56
N TYR A 23 -14.31 -8.62 -4.89
CA TYR A 23 -13.73 -9.65 -5.75
C TYR A 23 -12.21 -9.69 -5.63
N ARG A 24 -11.55 -8.54 -5.81
CA ARG A 24 -10.08 -8.40 -5.72
C ARG A 24 -9.54 -8.64 -4.31
N ARG A 25 -10.38 -8.53 -3.27
CA ARG A 25 -9.99 -8.92 -1.90
C ARG A 25 -9.71 -10.42 -1.80
N GLU A 26 -10.47 -11.25 -2.51
CA GLU A 26 -10.22 -12.69 -2.55
C GLU A 26 -8.99 -13.04 -3.40
N GLU A 27 -8.76 -12.32 -4.50
CA GLU A 27 -7.52 -12.45 -5.28
C GLU A 27 -6.29 -12.10 -4.42
N LEU A 28 -6.36 -10.98 -3.68
CA LEU A 28 -5.30 -10.55 -2.76
C LEU A 28 -5.05 -11.62 -1.69
N ARG A 29 -6.11 -12.15 -1.08
CA ARG A 29 -6.00 -13.22 -0.07
C ARG A 29 -5.32 -14.46 -0.64
N GLY A 30 -5.68 -14.87 -1.86
CA GLY A 30 -5.05 -15.99 -2.55
C GLY A 30 -3.56 -15.74 -2.82
N ALA A 31 -3.22 -14.59 -3.40
CA ALA A 31 -1.84 -14.23 -3.72
C ALA A 31 -0.94 -14.19 -2.46
N LEU A 32 -1.44 -13.65 -1.35
CA LEU A 32 -0.67 -13.55 -0.11
C LEU A 32 -0.54 -14.91 0.60
N ALA A 33 -1.52 -15.80 0.45
CA ALA A 33 -1.41 -17.18 0.91
C ALA A 33 -0.31 -17.93 0.17
N GLU A 34 -0.21 -17.79 -1.16
CA GLU A 34 0.87 -18.38 -1.97
C GLU A 34 2.25 -17.83 -1.58
N LEU A 35 2.33 -16.54 -1.23
CA LEU A 35 3.57 -15.92 -0.72
C LEU A 35 3.89 -16.31 0.73
N GLY A 36 2.97 -16.94 1.45
CA GLY A 36 3.14 -17.31 2.86
C GLY A 36 3.22 -16.10 3.81
N VAL A 37 2.58 -14.98 3.47
CA VAL A 37 2.62 -13.74 4.26
C VAL A 37 1.28 -13.42 4.91
N THR A 38 1.33 -12.86 6.12
CA THR A 38 0.16 -12.27 6.78
C THR A 38 -0.06 -10.84 6.28
N HIS A 39 -1.32 -10.41 6.20
CA HIS A 39 -1.65 -9.06 5.80
C HIS A 39 -2.85 -8.52 6.57
N GLU A 40 -2.98 -7.21 6.52
CA GLU A 40 -4.17 -6.49 6.96
C GLU A 40 -4.45 -5.38 5.94
N VAL A 41 -5.72 -4.97 5.85
CA VAL A 41 -6.14 -3.85 4.99
C VAL A 41 -6.43 -2.65 5.88
N LEU A 42 -5.82 -1.51 5.56
CA LEU A 42 -5.95 -0.30 6.34
C LEU A 42 -7.42 0.14 6.43
N GLY A 43 -7.92 0.39 7.64
CA GLY A 43 -9.30 0.83 7.88
C GLY A 43 -10.37 -0.27 7.74
N ALA A 44 -9.96 -1.52 7.50
CA ALA A 44 -10.85 -2.67 7.62
C ALA A 44 -11.33 -2.87 9.06
N ASP A 45 -12.49 -3.48 9.22
CA ASP A 45 -13.14 -3.69 10.51
C ASP A 45 -14.04 -4.92 10.42
N GLU A 46 -13.54 -6.01 11.00
CA GLU A 46 -14.18 -7.33 10.95
C GLU A 46 -15.51 -7.36 11.70
N ALA A 47 -15.62 -6.61 12.80
CA ALA A 47 -16.84 -6.56 13.61
C ALA A 47 -18.03 -5.99 12.83
N THR A 48 -17.75 -5.06 11.91
CA THR A 48 -18.76 -4.45 11.03
C THR A 48 -18.80 -5.07 9.62
N GLY A 49 -17.90 -5.99 9.30
CA GLY A 49 -17.71 -6.53 7.96
C GLY A 49 -17.17 -5.52 6.93
N ARG A 50 -16.64 -4.37 7.38
CA ARG A 50 -16.10 -3.34 6.50
C ARG A 50 -14.75 -3.78 5.93
N LEU A 51 -14.67 -3.91 4.61
CA LEU A 51 -13.47 -4.39 3.92
C LEU A 51 -12.32 -3.36 3.90
N SER A 52 -12.65 -2.07 3.82
CA SER A 52 -11.74 -0.91 3.89
C SER A 52 -12.55 0.33 4.26
N ARG A 53 -11.93 1.31 4.92
CA ARG A 53 -12.55 2.63 5.19
C ARG A 53 -12.57 3.51 3.95
N TRP A 54 -11.58 3.34 3.06
CA TRP A 54 -11.40 4.18 1.89
C TRP A 54 -11.50 3.38 0.59
N ARG A 55 -12.04 4.05 -0.42
CA ARG A 55 -12.13 3.56 -1.79
C ARG A 55 -10.82 3.84 -2.52
N ASP A 56 -10.44 2.95 -3.43
CA ASP A 56 -9.44 3.24 -4.46
C ASP A 56 -9.83 4.54 -5.18
N SER A 57 -8.88 5.45 -5.33
CA SER A 57 -9.15 6.79 -5.88
C SER A 57 -9.29 6.79 -7.41
N GLY A 58 -8.79 5.74 -8.08
CA GLY A 58 -8.52 5.79 -9.51
C GLY A 58 -7.39 6.77 -9.85
N MET A 59 -7.21 7.03 -11.14
CA MET A 59 -6.14 7.89 -11.64
C MET A 59 -6.40 9.37 -11.35
N ALA A 60 -5.32 10.16 -11.27
CA ALA A 60 -5.40 11.61 -11.08
C ALA A 60 -6.28 12.27 -12.16
N GLY A 61 -7.14 13.20 -11.76
CA GLY A 61 -8.02 13.95 -12.66
C GLY A 61 -9.30 13.22 -13.08
N THR A 62 -9.52 11.99 -12.62
CA THR A 62 -10.79 11.27 -12.81
C THR A 62 -11.86 11.74 -11.82
N ALA A 63 -13.13 11.52 -12.14
CA ALA A 63 -14.24 11.83 -11.25
C ALA A 63 -14.19 11.02 -9.94
N THR A 64 -13.62 9.82 -9.98
CA THR A 64 -13.50 8.92 -8.83
C THR A 64 -12.52 9.45 -7.80
N ALA A 65 -11.47 10.17 -8.24
CA ALA A 65 -10.51 10.81 -7.34
C ALA A 65 -11.13 12.00 -6.57
N ALA A 66 -12.23 12.57 -7.06
CA ALA A 66 -12.99 13.62 -6.37
C ALA A 66 -14.02 13.05 -5.37
N ASN A 67 -14.20 11.73 -5.30
CA ASN A 67 -15.10 11.10 -4.35
C ASN A 67 -14.60 11.35 -2.91
N PRO A 68 -15.43 11.85 -1.98
CA PRO A 68 -15.01 12.06 -0.59
C PRO A 68 -14.51 10.79 0.12
N ALA A 69 -14.96 9.60 -0.32
CA ALA A 69 -14.50 8.32 0.21
C ALA A 69 -13.19 7.82 -0.43
N ALA A 70 -12.68 8.48 -1.48
CA ALA A 70 -11.42 8.11 -2.12
C ALA A 70 -10.24 8.28 -1.16
N TYR A 71 -9.31 7.33 -1.18
CA TYR A 71 -8.18 7.31 -0.25
C TYR A 71 -7.26 8.52 -0.38
N VAL A 72 -7.12 9.09 -1.59
CA VAL A 72 -6.37 10.34 -1.81
C VAL A 72 -6.92 11.51 -0.98
N ASN A 73 -8.21 11.47 -0.63
CA ASN A 73 -8.91 12.48 0.17
C ASN A 73 -8.98 12.11 1.66
N ALA A 74 -8.41 10.99 2.08
CA ALA A 74 -8.35 10.59 3.49
C ALA A 74 -7.65 11.66 4.33
N ASP A 75 -8.17 11.92 5.54
CA ASP A 75 -7.46 12.75 6.50
C ASP A 75 -6.10 12.11 6.82
N LEU A 76 -5.04 12.90 6.60
CA LEU A 76 -3.67 12.40 6.71
C LEU A 76 -3.35 11.97 8.14
N THR A 77 -3.88 12.67 9.14
CA THR A 77 -3.60 12.38 10.56
C THR A 77 -4.31 11.10 10.98
N GLU A 78 -5.57 10.94 10.59
CA GLU A 78 -6.35 9.73 10.86
C GLU A 78 -5.72 8.48 10.22
N ALA A 79 -5.40 8.55 8.93
CA ALA A 79 -4.80 7.43 8.22
C ALA A 79 -3.39 7.12 8.76
N ALA A 80 -2.60 8.15 9.11
CA ALA A 80 -1.27 7.96 9.70
C ALA A 80 -1.34 7.33 11.09
N ALA A 81 -2.36 7.66 11.90
CA ALA A 81 -2.56 7.04 13.21
C ALA A 81 -2.78 5.52 13.09
N LEU A 82 -3.61 5.09 12.12
CA LEU A 82 -3.82 3.66 11.86
C LEU A 82 -2.51 2.95 11.48
N VAL A 83 -1.68 3.55 10.62
CA VAL A 83 -0.37 2.97 10.25
C VAL A 83 0.60 2.98 11.43
N ALA A 84 0.59 4.03 12.26
CA ALA A 84 1.43 4.10 13.45
C ALA A 84 1.06 2.99 14.46
N ASP A 85 -0.22 2.68 14.61
CA ASP A 85 -0.69 1.58 15.47
C ASP A 85 -0.23 0.21 14.96
N VAL A 86 -0.21 0.01 13.64
CA VAL A 86 0.39 -1.18 13.01
C VAL A 86 1.88 -1.28 13.34
N ILE A 87 2.63 -0.18 13.18
CA ILE A 87 4.07 -0.14 13.47
C ILE A 87 4.33 -0.44 14.95
N ARG A 88 3.56 0.15 15.88
CA ARG A 88 3.70 -0.12 17.32
C ARG A 88 3.39 -1.58 17.67
N ARG A 89 2.34 -2.14 17.07
CA ARG A 89 1.93 -3.53 17.32
C ARG A 89 2.96 -4.53 16.80
N LEU A 90 3.46 -4.32 15.58
CA LEU A 90 4.38 -5.26 14.92
C LEU A 90 5.85 -5.03 15.31
N ARG A 91 6.21 -3.81 15.73
CA ARG A 91 7.59 -3.35 15.96
C ARG A 91 8.55 -3.80 14.85
N PRO A 92 8.25 -3.44 13.59
CA PRO A 92 9.00 -3.95 12.44
C PRO A 92 10.44 -3.44 12.45
N ARG A 93 11.37 -4.29 12.03
CA ARG A 93 12.77 -3.91 11.82
C ARG A 93 12.95 -3.01 10.59
N ALA A 94 12.04 -3.14 9.62
CA ALA A 94 12.04 -2.36 8.39
C ALA A 94 10.61 -2.02 7.97
N VAL A 95 10.41 -0.80 7.48
CA VAL A 95 9.19 -0.37 6.79
C VAL A 95 9.56 0.03 5.37
N VAL A 96 8.83 -0.51 4.40
CA VAL A 96 9.00 -0.22 2.97
C VAL A 96 7.69 0.37 2.44
N THR A 97 7.78 1.48 1.71
CA THR A 97 6.62 2.14 1.08
C THR A 97 7.05 2.81 -0.23
N TYR A 98 6.13 3.45 -0.96
CA TYR A 98 6.45 4.17 -2.19
C TYR A 98 7.36 5.39 -1.94
N ASP A 99 8.04 5.85 -2.99
CA ASP A 99 8.66 7.18 -3.01
C ASP A 99 7.62 8.31 -3.03
N ALA A 100 8.09 9.55 -2.94
CA ALA A 100 7.23 10.74 -2.90
C ALA A 100 6.47 10.98 -4.22
N GLU A 101 6.94 10.41 -5.33
CA GLU A 101 6.28 10.50 -6.63
C GLU A 101 5.26 9.37 -6.83
N GLY A 102 5.24 8.34 -5.97
CA GLY A 102 4.33 7.21 -6.05
C GLY A 102 4.67 6.25 -7.20
N GLY A 103 5.94 6.19 -7.62
CA GLY A 103 6.36 5.41 -8.80
C GLY A 103 5.79 5.98 -10.10
N TYR A 104 4.72 5.38 -10.63
CA TYR A 104 4.08 5.86 -11.87
C TYR A 104 3.07 7.00 -11.64
N ARG A 105 3.12 7.64 -10.46
CA ARG A 105 2.30 8.80 -10.07
C ARG A 105 0.81 8.50 -9.89
N HIS A 106 0.48 7.29 -9.43
CA HIS A 106 -0.86 7.00 -8.93
C HIS A 106 -1.17 7.82 -7.67
N PRO A 107 -2.34 8.47 -7.57
CA PRO A 107 -2.72 9.23 -6.38
C PRO A 107 -2.60 8.43 -5.07
N ASP A 108 -3.08 7.19 -5.07
CA ASP A 108 -3.02 6.34 -3.87
C ASP A 108 -1.61 5.91 -3.47
N HIS A 109 -0.65 5.86 -4.41
CA HIS A 109 0.74 5.59 -4.08
C HIS A 109 1.38 6.80 -3.39
N ILE A 110 1.12 8.00 -3.91
CA ILE A 110 1.57 9.26 -3.30
C ILE A 110 0.95 9.42 -1.91
N GLN A 111 -0.36 9.13 -1.77
CA GLN A 111 -1.02 9.21 -0.48
C GLN A 111 -0.49 8.16 0.51
N THR A 112 -0.27 6.92 0.06
CA THR A 112 0.37 5.88 0.87
C THR A 112 1.76 6.30 1.35
N HIS A 113 2.57 6.94 0.50
CA HIS A 113 3.84 7.54 0.91
C HIS A 113 3.66 8.58 2.01
N ARG A 114 2.75 9.55 1.80
CA ARG A 114 2.49 10.64 2.77
C ARG A 114 2.03 10.10 4.12
N VAL A 115 1.05 9.18 4.11
CA VAL A 115 0.50 8.54 5.30
C VAL A 115 1.57 7.76 6.06
N THR A 116 2.36 6.94 5.36
CA THR A 116 3.43 6.16 6.00
C THR A 116 4.51 7.06 6.58
N ALA A 117 4.91 8.11 5.85
CA ALA A 117 5.92 9.07 6.32
C ALA A 117 5.43 9.84 7.56
N ALA A 118 4.16 10.28 7.55
CA ALA A 118 3.54 10.94 8.69
C ALA A 118 3.44 10.00 9.91
N ALA A 119 3.07 8.74 9.70
CA ALA A 119 3.01 7.72 10.75
C ALA A 119 4.38 7.55 11.43
N VAL A 120 5.43 7.28 10.65
CA VAL A 120 6.80 7.13 11.17
C VAL A 120 7.27 8.40 11.89
N ALA A 121 6.98 9.58 11.34
CA ALA A 121 7.36 10.86 11.96
C ALA A 121 6.63 11.12 13.29
N SER A 122 5.39 10.64 13.43
CA SER A 122 4.59 10.79 14.66
C SER A 122 5.07 9.92 15.83
N LEU A 123 5.87 8.88 15.55
CA LEU A 123 6.38 7.98 16.58
C LEU A 123 7.57 8.61 17.36
N PRO A 124 7.69 8.31 18.67
CA PRO A 124 8.92 8.52 19.43
C PRO A 124 10.13 7.91 18.71
N VAL A 125 11.30 8.54 18.83
CA VAL A 125 12.50 8.14 18.08
C VAL A 125 12.89 6.68 18.33
N ASP A 126 12.70 6.20 19.56
CA ASP A 126 12.97 4.83 20.01
C ASP A 126 11.91 3.81 19.57
N GLU A 127 10.73 4.26 19.15
CA GLU A 127 9.67 3.43 18.58
C GLU A 127 9.72 3.36 17.04
N ARG A 128 10.54 4.20 16.39
CA ARG A 128 10.64 4.22 14.93
C ARG A 128 11.32 2.95 14.40
N PRO A 129 10.89 2.45 13.22
CA PRO A 129 11.57 1.33 12.57
C PRO A 129 13.03 1.73 12.27
N PRO A 130 14.01 0.86 12.60
CA PRO A 130 15.43 1.13 12.33
C PRO A 130 15.72 1.38 10.85
N LEU A 131 14.97 0.74 9.95
CA LEU A 131 15.07 0.93 8.51
C LEU A 131 13.75 1.46 7.95
N TYR A 132 13.79 2.62 7.30
CA TYR A 132 12.67 3.16 6.55
C TYR A 132 13.06 3.37 5.09
N CYS A 133 12.53 2.52 4.21
CA CYS A 133 12.82 2.52 2.79
C CYS A 133 11.63 3.09 2.00
N ARG A 134 11.92 4.11 1.20
CA ARG A 134 11.03 4.60 0.15
C ARG A 134 11.46 3.91 -1.13
N ALA A 135 10.56 3.29 -1.88
CA ALA A 135 10.87 2.55 -3.09
C ALA A 135 10.51 3.40 -4.31
N GLY A 136 11.53 3.77 -5.08
CA GLY A 136 11.41 4.62 -6.26
C GLY A 136 12.38 4.22 -7.37
N ALA A 137 12.09 4.63 -8.60
CA ALA A 137 12.90 4.31 -9.78
C ALA A 137 14.37 4.74 -9.62
N ALA A 138 14.64 5.80 -8.85
CA ALA A 138 15.99 6.29 -8.59
C ALA A 138 16.81 5.40 -7.63
N GLN A 139 16.20 4.50 -6.85
CA GLN A 139 16.90 3.73 -5.81
C GLN A 139 17.37 2.35 -6.26
N LEU A 140 16.93 1.86 -7.42
CA LEU A 140 17.46 0.63 -8.03
C LEU A 140 18.81 0.85 -8.74
N GLY A 141 19.32 2.09 -8.80
CA GLY A 141 20.61 2.45 -9.42
C GLY A 141 21.83 2.31 -8.51
N ALA A 142 21.67 2.09 -7.21
CA ALA A 142 22.78 1.86 -6.30
C ALA A 142 23.26 0.40 -6.42
N ARG A 143 24.17 0.15 -7.37
CA ARG A 143 24.93 -1.10 -7.42
C ARG A 143 25.59 -1.31 -6.06
N GLY A 144 25.20 -2.36 -5.33
CA GLY A 144 25.95 -2.83 -4.18
C GLY A 144 27.40 -3.14 -4.58
N PRO A 145 28.37 -3.10 -3.64
CA PRO A 145 29.75 -3.45 -3.95
C PRO A 145 29.77 -4.87 -4.56
N PRO A 146 30.63 -5.12 -5.57
CA PRO A 146 30.71 -6.43 -6.19
C PRO A 146 31.02 -7.49 -5.13
N VAL A 147 30.17 -8.50 -5.02
CA VAL A 147 30.44 -9.68 -4.20
C VAL A 147 31.69 -10.33 -4.81
N ALA A 148 32.80 -10.30 -4.06
CA ALA A 148 34.01 -11.00 -4.46
C ALA A 148 33.69 -12.49 -4.57
N GLY A 149 33.80 -13.03 -5.79
CA GLY A 149 33.60 -14.45 -6.06
C GLY A 149 34.50 -15.30 -5.17
N ARG A 150 33.91 -16.26 -4.46
CA ARG A 150 34.64 -17.25 -3.67
C ARG A 150 35.51 -18.09 -4.62
N PRO A 151 36.82 -18.25 -4.38
CA PRO A 151 37.65 -19.08 -5.23
C PRO A 151 37.21 -20.55 -5.11
N PRO A 152 37.37 -21.35 -6.18
CA PRO A 152 36.98 -22.76 -6.15
C PRO A 152 37.83 -23.55 -5.15
N PRO A 153 37.26 -24.61 -4.54
CA PRO A 153 38.01 -25.47 -3.63
C PRO A 153 39.15 -26.18 -4.38
N ARG A 154 40.25 -26.38 -3.65
CA ARG A 154 41.46 -27.08 -4.11
C ARG A 154 41.22 -28.56 -4.31
#